data_AF-A0A7X7T711-F1
#
_entry.id   AF-A0A7X7T711-F1
#
_cell.length_a   1.000
_cell.length_b   1.000
_cell.length_c   1.000
_cell.angle_alpha   90.00
_cell.angle_beta   90.00
_cell.angle_gamma   90.00
#
_symmetry.space_group_name_H-M   'P 1'
#
loop_
_entity.id
_entity.type
_entity.pdbx_description
1 polymer ?
#
loop_
_entity_poly.entity_id
_entity_poly.type
_entity_poly.pdbx_seq_one_letter_code
_entity_poly.pdbx_strand_id
1 'polypeptide(L)'
;MTFHLVAWRGAALVGPNLEQARAFFARFSPEELLVLHGSALEAATGVTLVCGPAGVGKSSILTELEARGVGRLIEDGILLVARRQGRWELASTGVTEVMRRAARISKRLRRLLRADFSVWQAADSAAVWRARPLRTTLLRDWIPRLSFSAACLWRWSGAVPFELALRPVDGLILLYHAEDPWLAARVSPQLVVENVENLGKLVPDSVRLVQVSPIGGMVEVRDRLRQAVSAASRGPSSAC
;
A
#
# COMPACT_ATOMS: atom_id res chain seq x y z
N MET A 1 -15.99 -3.34 4.11
CA MET A 1 -15.71 -1.91 3.91
C MET A 1 -14.91 -1.75 2.63
N THR A 2 -15.36 -0.94 1.66
CA THR A 2 -14.77 -0.81 0.31
C THR A 2 -14.61 0.62 -0.17
N PHE A 3 -15.11 1.63 0.55
CA PHE A 3 -15.03 3.03 0.12
C PHE A 3 -13.61 3.51 -0.19
N HIS A 4 -12.61 2.94 0.50
CA HIS A 4 -11.19 3.22 0.26
C HIS A 4 -10.74 2.86 -1.15
N LEU A 5 -11.33 1.82 -1.77
CA LEU A 5 -11.04 1.47 -3.17
C LEU A 5 -11.57 2.52 -4.15
N VAL A 6 -12.67 3.20 -3.79
CA VAL A 6 -13.25 4.30 -4.58
C VAL A 6 -12.45 5.57 -4.38
N ALA A 7 -12.15 5.92 -3.12
CA ALA A 7 -11.34 7.08 -2.77
C ALA A 7 -9.94 7.01 -3.40
N TRP A 8 -9.30 5.84 -3.38
CA TRP A 8 -7.99 5.64 -4.02
C TRP A 8 -7.99 5.90 -5.54
N ARG A 9 -9.13 5.75 -6.21
CA ARG A 9 -9.28 6.08 -7.63
C ARG A 9 -9.52 7.58 -7.88
N GLY A 10 -9.51 8.41 -6.83
CA GLY A 10 -9.86 9.82 -6.90
C GLY A 10 -11.34 10.06 -7.23
N ALA A 11 -12.20 9.05 -7.04
CA ALA A 11 -13.61 9.13 -7.39
C ALA A 11 -14.46 9.60 -6.20
N ALA A 12 -15.54 10.31 -6.50
CA ALA A 12 -16.51 10.75 -5.51
C ALA A 12 -17.14 9.55 -4.77
N LEU A 13 -17.33 9.71 -3.46
CA LEU A 13 -18.00 8.71 -2.63
C LEU A 13 -19.51 8.86 -2.77
N VAL A 14 -20.17 7.82 -3.28
CA VAL A 14 -21.62 7.79 -3.48
C VAL A 14 -22.23 6.48 -2.96
N GLY A 15 -23.53 6.54 -2.64
CA GLY A 15 -24.32 5.39 -2.20
C GLY A 15 -23.66 4.62 -1.04
N PRO A 16 -23.52 3.28 -1.11
CA PRO A 16 -22.95 2.47 -0.03
C PRO A 16 -21.53 2.87 0.40
N ASN A 17 -20.72 3.45 -0.51
CA ASN A 17 -19.36 3.87 -0.17
C ASN A 17 -19.37 5.15 0.70
N LEU A 18 -20.33 6.05 0.43
CA LEU A 18 -20.52 7.25 1.25
C LEU A 18 -20.95 6.88 2.67
N GLU A 19 -21.90 5.95 2.81
CA GLU A 19 -22.37 5.47 4.11
C GLU A 19 -21.26 4.80 4.92
N GLN A 20 -20.45 3.95 4.27
CA GLN A 20 -19.30 3.32 4.93
C GLN A 20 -18.25 4.34 5.37
N ALA A 21 -17.98 5.36 4.56
CA ALA A 21 -17.07 6.43 4.94
C ALA A 21 -17.64 7.24 6.11
N ARG A 22 -18.93 7.59 6.10
CA ARG A 22 -19.62 8.24 7.23
C ARG A 22 -19.49 7.41 8.51
N ALA A 23 -19.75 6.10 8.44
CA ALA A 23 -19.63 5.21 9.59
C ALA A 23 -18.19 5.17 10.14
N PHE A 24 -17.18 5.18 9.26
CA PHE A 24 -15.78 5.26 9.66
C PHE A 24 -15.46 6.58 10.37
N PHE A 25 -15.85 7.73 9.78
CA PHE A 25 -15.61 9.04 10.37
C PHE A 25 -16.39 9.24 11.69
N ALA A 26 -17.60 8.72 11.78
CA ALA A 26 -18.38 8.75 13.02
C ALA A 26 -17.74 7.91 14.13
N ARG A 27 -17.17 6.75 13.78
CA ARG A 27 -16.57 5.82 14.76
C ARG A 27 -15.22 6.32 15.30
N PHE A 28 -14.37 6.89 14.44
CA PHE A 28 -12.99 7.21 14.82
C PHE A 28 -12.68 8.71 14.88
N SER A 29 -13.56 9.55 14.33
CA SER A 29 -13.40 11.00 14.28
C SER A 29 -12.00 11.46 13.81
N PRO A 30 -11.50 10.96 12.66
CA PRO A 30 -10.22 11.42 12.14
C PRO A 30 -10.31 12.85 11.60
N GLU A 31 -9.21 13.60 11.72
CA GLU A 31 -9.04 14.93 11.12
C GLU A 31 -9.03 14.82 9.59
N GLU A 32 -8.38 13.78 9.07
CA GLU A 32 -8.36 13.39 7.67
C GLU A 32 -8.02 11.91 7.56
N LEU A 33 -8.33 11.33 6.40
CA LEU A 33 -8.00 9.95 6.08
C LEU A 33 -7.17 9.90 4.80
N LEU A 34 -6.00 9.29 4.87
CA LEU A 34 -5.15 9.03 3.72
C LEU A 34 -5.37 7.60 3.23
N VAL A 35 -5.56 7.45 1.93
CA VAL A 35 -5.68 6.17 1.24
C VAL A 35 -4.44 5.99 0.37
N LEU A 36 -3.58 5.06 0.77
CA LEU A 36 -2.26 4.87 0.19
C LEU A 36 -2.17 3.53 -0.52
N HIS A 37 -1.39 3.45 -1.59
CA HIS A 37 -0.97 2.17 -2.17
C HIS A 37 0.35 1.72 -1.53
N GLY A 38 0.29 0.64 -0.76
CA GLY A 38 1.41 0.25 0.10
C GLY A 38 1.22 -1.09 0.79
N SER A 39 2.16 -1.39 1.67
CA SER A 39 2.11 -2.54 2.56
C SER A 39 2.52 -2.08 3.96
N ALA A 40 1.99 -2.69 5.01
CA ALA A 40 2.30 -2.32 6.40
C ALA A 40 2.90 -3.50 7.18
N LEU A 41 4.03 -3.25 7.81
CA LEU A 41 4.71 -4.20 8.70
C LEU A 41 4.61 -3.70 10.13
N GLU A 42 4.12 -4.55 11.01
CA GLU A 42 4.12 -4.32 12.46
C GLU A 42 5.35 -4.97 13.08
N ALA A 43 6.20 -4.18 13.73
CA ALA A 43 7.36 -4.65 14.50
C ALA A 43 7.18 -4.29 15.98
N ALA A 44 8.15 -4.65 16.82
CA ALA A 44 8.12 -4.35 18.26
C ALA A 44 8.01 -2.85 18.57
N THR A 45 8.53 -1.99 17.68
CA THR A 45 8.49 -0.53 17.82
C THR A 45 7.22 0.10 17.25
N GLY A 46 6.33 -0.70 16.66
CA GLY A 46 5.05 -0.31 16.06
C GLY A 46 5.01 -0.43 14.54
N VAL A 47 4.18 0.37 13.86
CA VAL A 47 3.83 0.12 12.43
C VAL A 47 4.69 0.94 11.48
N THR A 48 5.33 0.24 10.54
CA THR A 48 6.02 0.85 9.40
C THR A 48 5.21 0.64 8.12
N LEU A 49 4.85 1.75 7.47
CA LEU A 49 4.22 1.73 6.15
C LEU A 49 5.28 1.75 5.06
N VAL A 50 5.07 0.98 4.00
CA VAL A 50 5.92 0.97 2.81
C VAL A 50 5.07 1.31 1.60
N CYS A 51 5.28 2.52 1.07
CA CYS A 51 4.50 3.07 -0.05
C CYS A 51 5.37 3.26 -1.28
N GLY A 52 4.75 3.18 -2.45
CA GLY A 52 5.41 3.44 -3.73
C GLY A 52 4.85 2.57 -4.85
N PRO A 53 5.51 2.55 -6.02
CA PRO A 53 4.88 2.03 -7.21
C PRO A 53 4.63 0.53 -7.14
N ALA A 54 3.66 0.09 -7.94
CA ALA A 54 3.42 -1.34 -8.15
C ALA A 54 4.64 -2.00 -8.81
N GLY A 55 4.92 -3.25 -8.44
CA GLY A 55 5.98 -4.05 -9.07
C GLY A 55 7.37 -3.98 -8.42
N VAL A 56 7.66 -2.99 -7.57
CA VAL A 56 8.98 -2.84 -6.91
C VAL A 56 9.31 -3.92 -5.87
N GLY A 57 8.33 -4.77 -5.53
CA GLY A 57 8.56 -5.92 -4.65
C GLY A 57 8.27 -5.70 -3.15
N LYS A 58 7.57 -4.61 -2.77
CA LYS A 58 7.19 -4.30 -1.36
C LYS A 58 6.65 -5.53 -0.61
N SER A 59 5.56 -6.11 -1.10
CA SER A 59 4.91 -7.28 -0.48
C SER A 59 5.84 -8.49 -0.39
N SER A 60 6.69 -8.71 -1.40
CA SER A 60 7.64 -9.83 -1.38
C SER A 60 8.72 -9.64 -0.33
N ILE A 61 9.23 -8.42 -0.15
CA ILE A 61 10.21 -8.11 0.90
C ILE A 61 9.58 -8.21 2.28
N LEU A 62 8.39 -7.66 2.47
CA LEU A 62 7.74 -7.74 3.78
C LEU A 62 7.37 -9.18 4.16
N THR A 63 6.99 -10.02 3.19
CA THR A 63 6.79 -11.47 3.43
C THR A 63 8.10 -12.17 3.80
N GLU A 64 9.22 -11.81 3.15
CA GLU A 64 10.56 -12.33 3.50
C GLU A 64 10.96 -11.94 4.94
N LEU A 65 10.65 -10.71 5.35
CA LEU A 65 10.94 -10.19 6.69
C LEU A 65 10.02 -10.82 7.76
N GLU A 66 8.74 -11.03 7.44
CA GLU A 66 7.80 -11.77 8.29
C GLU A 66 8.27 -13.21 8.53
N ALA A 67 8.69 -13.90 7.47
CA ALA A 67 9.24 -15.25 7.57
C ALA A 67 10.54 -15.34 8.40
N ARG A 68 11.25 -14.21 8.57
CA ARG A 68 12.45 -14.09 9.42
C ARG A 68 12.16 -13.60 10.84
N GLY A 69 10.89 -13.37 11.19
CA GLY A 69 10.49 -12.89 12.52
C GLY A 69 10.83 -11.42 12.78
N VAL A 70 11.12 -10.60 11.75
CA VAL A 70 11.42 -9.17 11.90
C VAL A 70 10.16 -8.37 12.29
N GLY A 71 9.00 -8.84 11.86
CA GLY A 71 7.70 -8.24 12.15
C GLY A 71 6.58 -9.07 11.53
N ARG A 72 5.36 -8.56 11.58
CA ARG A 72 4.16 -9.17 11.02
C ARG A 72 3.61 -8.30 9.91
N LEU A 73 3.35 -8.88 8.74
CA LEU A 73 2.71 -8.16 7.64
C LEU A 73 1.22 -8.06 7.93
N ILE A 74 0.78 -6.86 8.32
CA ILE A 74 -0.59 -6.60 8.79
C ILE A 74 -1.51 -6.02 7.70
N GLU A 75 -0.96 -5.37 6.67
CA GLU A 75 -1.73 -4.97 5.48
C GLU A 75 -0.92 -4.97 4.18
N ASP A 76 -1.60 -5.19 3.05
CA ASP A 76 -0.97 -5.18 1.72
C ASP A 76 -1.96 -4.71 0.63
N GLY A 77 -1.50 -3.82 -0.24
CA GLY A 77 -2.27 -3.25 -1.34
C GLY A 77 -2.74 -1.83 -1.02
N ILE A 78 -3.82 -1.69 -0.25
CA ILE A 78 -4.39 -0.38 0.11
C ILE A 78 -4.32 -0.20 1.62
N LEU A 79 -3.71 0.90 2.03
CA LEU A 79 -3.55 1.29 3.43
C LEU A 79 -4.50 2.45 3.72
N LEU A 80 -5.20 2.36 4.85
CA LEU A 80 -6.08 3.41 5.36
C LEU A 80 -5.41 4.04 6.58
N VAL A 81 -4.90 5.26 6.44
CA VAL A 81 -4.18 5.96 7.50
C VAL A 81 -5.03 7.13 7.99
N ALA A 82 -5.56 7.02 9.19
CA ALA A 82 -6.29 8.07 9.86
C ALA A 82 -5.30 9.05 10.51
N ARG A 83 -5.53 10.35 10.35
CA ARG A 83 -4.85 11.37 11.17
C ARG A 83 -5.73 11.73 12.35
N ARG A 84 -5.21 11.58 13.57
CA ARG A 84 -5.92 11.88 14.82
C ARG A 84 -4.98 12.55 15.80
N GLN A 85 -5.35 13.74 16.27
CA GLN A 85 -4.56 14.52 17.22
C GLN A 85 -3.12 14.73 16.72
N GLY A 86 -2.97 15.02 15.42
CA GLY A 86 -1.67 15.17 14.76
C GLY A 86 -0.83 13.89 14.61
N ARG A 87 -1.36 12.71 14.92
CA ARG A 87 -0.68 11.42 14.75
C ARG A 87 -1.29 10.60 13.62
N TRP A 88 -0.47 9.77 12.99
CA TRP A 88 -0.95 8.81 12.00
C TRP A 88 -1.27 7.47 12.66
N GLU A 89 -2.43 6.92 12.33
CA GLU A 89 -2.87 5.61 12.79
C GLU A 89 -3.35 4.78 11.58
N LEU A 90 -2.81 3.58 11.41
CA LEU A 90 -3.26 2.64 10.40
C LEU A 90 -4.56 1.99 10.87
N ALA A 91 -5.63 2.18 10.10
CA ALA A 91 -6.83 1.38 10.19
C ALA A 91 -6.61 0.06 9.46
N SER A 92 -6.62 -1.04 10.21
CA SER A 92 -6.73 -2.36 9.60
C SER A 92 -8.02 -2.43 8.78
N THR A 93 -8.05 -3.18 7.70
CA THR A 93 -9.23 -3.34 6.84
C THR A 93 -9.69 -4.79 6.76
N GLY A 94 -8.85 -5.71 7.25
CA GLY A 94 -9.16 -7.15 7.28
C GLY A 94 -9.08 -7.80 5.92
N VAL A 95 -8.64 -7.06 4.89
CA VAL A 95 -8.58 -7.54 3.51
C VAL A 95 -7.24 -8.20 3.19
N THR A 96 -6.29 -8.21 4.13
CA THR A 96 -4.92 -8.73 3.93
C THR A 96 -4.90 -10.14 3.37
N GLU A 97 -5.72 -11.06 3.90
CA GLU A 97 -5.78 -12.44 3.40
C GLU A 97 -6.35 -12.52 1.97
N VAL A 98 -7.37 -11.71 1.67
CA VAL A 98 -7.93 -11.59 0.32
C VAL A 98 -6.88 -11.01 -0.64
N MET A 99 -6.16 -9.98 -0.21
CA MET A 99 -5.11 -9.33 -0.99
C MET A 99 -3.89 -10.22 -1.20
N ARG A 100 -3.47 -11.00 -0.18
CA ARG A 100 -2.41 -12.02 -0.32
C ARG A 100 -2.78 -13.08 -1.35
N ARG A 101 -4.04 -13.52 -1.38
CA ARG A 101 -4.56 -14.44 -2.42
C ARG A 101 -4.56 -13.78 -3.80
N ALA A 102 -5.10 -12.57 -3.89
CA ALA A 102 -5.12 -11.80 -5.14
C ALA A 102 -3.70 -11.57 -5.66
N ALA A 103 -2.73 -11.25 -4.80
CA ALA A 103 -1.33 -11.08 -5.16
C ALA A 103 -0.71 -12.37 -5.70
N ARG A 104 -1.01 -13.53 -5.09
CA ARG A 104 -0.57 -14.85 -5.59
C ARG A 104 -1.15 -15.16 -6.97
N ILE A 105 -2.46 -14.94 -7.16
CA ILE A 105 -3.14 -15.15 -8.44
C ILE A 105 -2.55 -14.21 -9.50
N SER A 106 -2.41 -12.92 -9.17
CA SER A 106 -1.78 -11.92 -10.03
C SER A 106 -0.36 -12.31 -10.42
N LYS A 107 0.46 -12.80 -9.47
CA LYS A 107 1.83 -13.25 -9.76
C LYS A 107 1.84 -14.45 -10.72
N ARG A 108 0.92 -15.41 -10.57
CA ARG A 108 0.78 -16.55 -11.49
C ARG A 108 0.34 -16.10 -12.88
N LEU A 109 -0.70 -15.27 -12.98
CA LEU A 109 -1.18 -14.73 -14.25
C LEU A 109 -0.09 -13.95 -14.98
N ARG A 110 0.67 -13.13 -14.26
CA ARG A 110 1.80 -12.37 -14.84
C ARG A 110 2.91 -13.26 -15.38
N ARG A 111 3.27 -14.34 -14.66
CA ARG A 111 4.25 -15.32 -15.14
C ARG A 111 3.77 -16.03 -16.40
N LEU A 112 2.51 -16.46 -16.42
CA LEU A 112 1.89 -17.10 -17.59
C LEU A 112 1.90 -16.17 -18.80
N LEU A 113 1.60 -14.90 -18.58
CA LEU A 113 1.56 -13.87 -19.63
C LEU A 113 2.94 -13.28 -19.95
N ARG A 114 4.04 -13.77 -19.33
CA ARG A 114 5.40 -13.22 -19.44
C ARG A 114 5.46 -11.69 -19.24
N ALA A 115 4.56 -11.16 -18.43
CA ALA A 115 4.44 -9.74 -18.18
C ALA A 115 5.27 -9.38 -16.95
N ASP A 116 6.52 -9.00 -17.15
CA ASP A 116 7.38 -8.54 -16.07
C ASP A 116 7.01 -7.11 -15.64
N PHE A 117 7.27 -6.72 -14.39
CA PHE A 117 6.86 -5.43 -13.83
C PHE A 117 8.02 -4.50 -13.48
N SER A 118 9.23 -4.79 -13.96
CA SER A 118 10.35 -3.88 -13.83
C SER A 118 10.19 -2.68 -14.79
N VAL A 119 9.19 -1.83 -14.52
CA VAL A 119 8.91 -0.63 -15.31
C VAL A 119 9.87 0.52 -14.96
N TRP A 120 10.63 0.39 -13.87
CA TRP A 120 11.46 1.46 -13.31
C TRP A 120 12.96 1.20 -13.53
N GLN A 121 13.31 0.66 -14.71
CA GLN A 121 14.69 0.71 -15.19
C GLN A 121 14.95 2.10 -15.77
N ALA A 122 16.10 2.69 -15.44
CA ALA A 122 16.52 3.94 -16.04
C ALA A 122 16.72 3.74 -17.57
N ALA A 123 16.05 4.58 -18.35
CA ALA A 123 16.19 4.87 -19.78
C ALA A 123 15.90 3.74 -20.81
N ASP A 124 15.02 4.13 -21.76
CA ASP A 124 14.97 3.75 -23.16
C ASP A 124 14.91 2.27 -23.58
N SER A 125 13.70 1.86 -23.97
CA SER A 125 13.58 1.12 -25.23
C SER A 125 12.25 1.44 -25.91
N ALA A 126 12.30 1.76 -27.21
CA ALA A 126 11.13 2.03 -28.05
C ALA A 126 10.10 0.87 -28.09
N ALA A 127 10.49 -0.32 -27.62
CA ALA A 127 9.63 -1.48 -27.40
C ALA A 127 8.75 -1.35 -26.13
N VAL A 128 9.25 -0.73 -25.06
CA VAL A 128 8.48 -0.46 -23.83
C VAL A 128 7.40 0.60 -24.09
N TRP A 129 7.72 1.63 -24.88
CA TRP A 129 6.77 2.66 -25.30
C TRP A 129 5.64 2.14 -26.19
N ARG A 130 5.94 1.24 -27.14
CA ARG A 130 4.92 0.65 -28.02
C ARG A 130 4.02 -0.37 -27.32
N ALA A 131 4.55 -1.09 -26.32
CA ALA A 131 3.77 -2.02 -25.52
C ALA A 131 2.99 -1.34 -24.38
N ARG A 132 3.28 -0.07 -24.04
CA ARG A 132 2.70 0.65 -22.89
C ARG A 132 1.17 0.53 -22.87
N PRO A 133 0.37 0.98 -23.84
CA PRO A 133 -1.09 1.08 -23.67
C PRO A 133 -1.76 -0.27 -23.35
N LEU A 134 -1.44 -1.31 -24.13
CA LEU A 134 -2.03 -2.65 -23.97
C LEU A 134 -1.55 -3.30 -22.67
N ARG A 135 -0.27 -3.13 -22.33
CA ARG A 135 0.34 -3.60 -21.09
C ARG A 135 -0.20 -2.85 -19.89
N THR A 136 -0.44 -1.55 -19.98
CA THR A 136 -1.08 -0.76 -18.92
C THR A 136 -2.52 -1.23 -18.72
N THR A 137 -3.33 -1.40 -19.76
CA THR A 137 -4.73 -1.85 -19.58
C THR A 137 -4.82 -3.28 -19.03
N LEU A 138 -4.02 -4.21 -19.55
CA LEU A 138 -3.99 -5.59 -19.02
C LEU A 138 -3.46 -5.65 -17.59
N LEU A 139 -2.37 -4.94 -17.29
CA LEU A 139 -1.68 -5.04 -16.01
C LEU A 139 -2.21 -4.11 -14.92
N ARG A 140 -2.78 -2.95 -15.28
CA ARG A 140 -3.32 -1.93 -14.36
C ARG A 140 -4.78 -2.18 -14.04
N ASP A 141 -5.56 -2.63 -15.02
CA ASP A 141 -7.01 -2.81 -14.85
C ASP A 141 -7.42 -4.27 -14.78
N TRP A 142 -7.06 -5.09 -15.77
CA TRP A 142 -7.62 -6.44 -15.88
C TRP A 142 -7.07 -7.41 -14.84
N ILE A 143 -5.75 -7.56 -14.76
CA ILE A 143 -5.12 -8.54 -13.88
C ILE A 143 -5.43 -8.27 -12.40
N PRO A 144 -5.36 -7.03 -11.88
CA PRO A 144 -5.73 -6.75 -10.50
C PRO A 144 -7.21 -7.06 -10.22
N ARG A 145 -8.13 -6.65 -11.11
CA ARG A 145 -9.57 -6.90 -10.94
C ARG A 145 -9.89 -8.39 -10.95
N LEU A 146 -9.39 -9.13 -11.95
CA LEU A 146 -9.59 -10.58 -12.04
C LEU A 146 -9.02 -11.31 -10.83
N SER A 147 -7.82 -10.91 -10.40
CA SER A 147 -7.17 -11.54 -9.25
C SER A 147 -7.93 -11.28 -7.94
N PHE A 148 -8.46 -10.07 -7.77
CA PHE A 148 -9.30 -9.72 -6.62
C PHE A 148 -10.64 -10.47 -6.65
N SER A 149 -11.35 -10.45 -7.78
CA SER A 149 -12.61 -11.20 -7.93
C SER A 149 -12.42 -12.70 -7.69
N ALA A 150 -11.36 -13.29 -8.25
CA ALA A 150 -11.02 -14.68 -8.00
C ALA A 150 -10.67 -14.95 -6.52
N ALA A 151 -9.96 -14.02 -5.85
CA ALA A 151 -9.64 -14.14 -4.43
C ALA A 151 -10.89 -14.06 -3.53
N CYS A 152 -11.89 -13.24 -3.91
CA CYS A 152 -13.17 -13.14 -3.22
C CYS A 152 -14.06 -14.38 -3.45
N LEU A 153 -14.05 -14.95 -4.66
CA LEU A 153 -14.82 -16.14 -5.01
C LEU A 153 -14.21 -17.43 -4.43
N TRP A 154 -12.91 -17.43 -4.13
CA TRP A 154 -12.23 -18.55 -3.47
C TRP A 154 -12.71 -18.68 -2.02
N ARG A 155 -13.77 -19.50 -1.87
CA ARG A 155 -14.52 -19.89 -0.66
C ARG A 155 -13.83 -19.51 0.66
N TRP A 156 -14.47 -18.61 1.39
CA TRP A 156 -14.07 -18.14 2.73
C TRP A 156 -14.60 -19.13 3.79
N SER A 157 -13.98 -20.30 3.90
CA SER A 157 -14.26 -21.26 4.99
C SER A 157 -13.45 -20.88 6.23
N GLY A 158 -13.91 -19.85 6.95
CA GLY A 158 -13.24 -19.37 8.16
C GLY A 158 -13.12 -17.86 8.19
N ALA A 159 -14.26 -17.17 8.15
CA ALA A 159 -14.32 -15.74 8.46
C ALA A 159 -13.86 -15.54 9.90
N VAL A 160 -12.58 -15.25 10.09
CA VAL A 160 -12.08 -14.81 11.39
C VAL A 160 -12.77 -13.47 11.66
N PRO A 161 -13.45 -13.29 12.80
CA PRO A 161 -14.04 -12.00 13.14
C PRO A 161 -12.96 -10.92 13.05
N PHE A 162 -13.18 -9.98 12.15
CA PHE A 162 -12.26 -8.87 11.92
C PHE A 162 -12.76 -7.66 12.70
N GLU A 163 -11.97 -7.23 13.68
CA GLU A 163 -12.20 -5.98 14.36
C GLU A 163 -11.37 -4.86 13.73
N LEU A 164 -12.07 -3.80 13.35
CA LEU A 164 -11.49 -2.57 12.83
C LEU A 164 -10.74 -1.86 13.95
N ALA A 165 -9.41 -1.89 13.90
CA ALA A 165 -8.53 -1.35 14.92
C ALA A 165 -7.59 -0.30 14.32
N LEU A 166 -7.29 0.72 15.12
CA LEU A 166 -6.29 1.74 14.80
C LEU A 166 -4.97 1.38 15.47
N ARG A 167 -3.89 1.43 14.70
CA ARG A 167 -2.53 1.15 15.19
C ARG A 167 -1.63 2.35 14.93
N PRO A 168 -0.83 2.81 15.90
CA PRO A 168 0.06 3.94 15.68
C PRO A 168 1.05 3.61 14.56
N VAL A 169 1.28 4.61 13.70
CA VAL A 169 2.29 4.56 12.65
C VAL A 169 3.52 5.28 13.16
N ASP A 170 4.66 4.61 13.14
CA ASP A 170 5.94 5.16 13.63
C ASP A 170 6.91 5.42 12.47
N GLY A 171 6.65 4.83 11.30
CA GLY A 171 7.51 4.97 10.13
C GLY A 171 6.77 4.94 8.80
N LEU A 172 7.27 5.73 7.86
CA LEU A 172 6.91 5.67 6.45
C LEU A 172 8.18 5.49 5.61
N ILE A 173 8.24 4.41 4.86
CA ILE A 173 9.21 4.20 3.80
C ILE A 173 8.54 4.54 2.48
N LEU A 174 9.01 5.60 1.83
CA LEU A 174 8.44 6.11 0.60
C LEU A 174 9.38 5.86 -0.58
N LEU A 175 8.94 5.03 -1.52
CA LEU A 175 9.56 4.90 -2.83
C LEU A 175 8.87 5.84 -3.81
N TYR A 176 9.30 7.10 -3.85
CA TYR A 176 8.69 8.11 -4.72
C TYR A 176 9.23 8.02 -6.15
N HIS A 177 8.33 8.03 -7.13
CA HIS A 177 8.65 8.19 -8.55
C HIS A 177 7.64 9.15 -9.18
N ALA A 178 8.10 10.11 -9.99
CA ALA A 178 7.24 11.14 -10.58
C ALA A 178 6.15 10.55 -11.52
N GLU A 179 6.47 9.42 -12.16
CA GLU A 179 5.51 8.71 -13.02
C GLU A 179 4.67 7.65 -12.27
N ASP A 180 4.72 7.57 -10.92
CA ASP A 180 3.91 6.60 -10.18
C ASP A 180 2.42 6.89 -10.41
N PRO A 181 1.69 6.00 -11.11
CA PRO A 181 0.29 6.26 -11.45
C PRO A 181 -0.66 6.03 -10.26
N TRP A 182 -0.12 5.64 -9.10
CA TRP A 182 -0.87 5.29 -7.90
C TRP A 182 -0.58 6.30 -6.79
N LEU A 183 -1.07 7.53 -7.00
CA LEU A 183 -1.00 8.60 -6.02
C LEU A 183 -1.81 8.26 -4.75
N ALA A 184 -1.44 8.88 -3.65
CA ALA A 184 -2.24 8.85 -2.43
C ALA A 184 -3.51 9.68 -2.62
N ALA A 185 -4.60 9.29 -1.96
CA ALA A 185 -5.82 10.09 -1.89
C ALA A 185 -6.06 10.55 -0.45
N ARG A 186 -6.53 11.78 -0.29
CA ARG A 186 -7.00 12.35 0.97
C ARG A 186 -8.52 12.36 0.96
N VAL A 187 -9.13 11.96 2.08
CA VAL A 187 -10.56 12.08 2.33
C VAL A 187 -10.75 12.99 3.54
N SER A 188 -11.46 14.11 3.38
CA SER A 188 -11.76 15.05 4.45
C SER A 188 -12.94 14.58 5.32
N PRO A 189 -13.19 15.19 6.50
CA PRO A 189 -14.40 14.94 7.29
C PRO A 189 -15.70 15.26 6.54
N GLN A 190 -15.65 16.17 5.57
CA GLN A 190 -16.75 16.47 4.66
C GLN A 190 -16.88 15.44 3.52
N LEU A 191 -16.06 14.37 3.54
CA LEU A 191 -16.05 13.27 2.59
C LEU A 191 -15.69 13.69 1.16
N VAL A 192 -14.90 14.76 1.05
CA VAL A 192 -14.29 15.20 -0.21
C VAL A 192 -13.03 14.40 -0.45
N VAL A 193 -12.87 13.87 -1.67
CA VAL A 193 -11.71 13.09 -2.10
C VAL A 193 -10.79 13.96 -2.94
N GLU A 194 -9.52 14.02 -2.56
CA GLU A 194 -8.48 14.80 -3.24
C GLU A 194 -7.24 13.97 -3.50
N ASN A 195 -6.55 14.21 -4.61
CA ASN A 195 -5.26 13.58 -4.87
C ASN A 195 -4.15 14.26 -4.07
N VAL A 196 -3.25 13.46 -3.53
CA VAL A 196 -2.06 13.91 -2.79
C VAL A 196 -0.85 13.79 -3.71
N GLU A 197 -0.33 14.94 -4.13
CA GLU A 197 0.86 15.01 -5.00
C GLU A 197 2.16 14.71 -4.26
N ASN A 198 2.26 15.10 -2.99
CA ASN A 198 3.46 14.92 -2.19
C ASN A 198 3.14 14.42 -0.80
N LEU A 199 3.09 13.08 -0.67
CA LEU A 199 2.85 12.41 0.61
C LEU A 199 3.88 12.79 1.68
N GLY A 200 5.14 13.05 1.27
CA GLY A 200 6.23 13.40 2.19
C GLY A 200 5.98 14.69 2.97
N LYS A 201 5.22 15.64 2.41
CA LYS A 201 4.86 16.90 3.09
C LYS A 201 3.74 16.75 4.12
N LEU A 202 3.02 15.62 4.11
CA LEU A 202 1.91 15.35 5.02
C LEU A 202 2.33 14.51 6.24
N VAL A 203 3.56 13.99 6.23
CA VAL A 203 4.08 13.13 7.30
C VAL A 203 4.30 13.98 8.54
N PRO A 204 3.67 13.66 9.69
CA PRO A 204 3.89 14.38 10.93
C PRO A 204 5.27 14.07 11.50
N ASP A 205 5.81 14.97 12.32
CA ASP A 205 7.14 14.82 12.95
C ASP A 205 7.28 13.56 13.81
N SER A 206 6.16 13.01 14.27
CA SER A 206 6.09 11.74 15.01
C SER A 206 6.34 10.49 14.16
N VAL A 207 6.30 10.60 12.83
CA VAL A 207 6.49 9.49 11.89
C VAL A 207 7.84 9.64 11.20
N ARG A 208 8.71 8.63 11.38
CA ARG A 208 10.00 8.59 10.70
C ARG A 208 9.82 8.39 9.20
N LEU A 209 10.13 9.41 8.41
CA LEU A 209 10.14 9.31 6.95
C LEU A 209 11.51 8.82 6.45
N VAL A 210 11.51 7.74 5.66
CA VAL A 210 12.69 7.26 4.92
C VAL A 210 12.34 7.24 3.43
N GLN A 211 13.05 8.04 2.63
CA GLN A 211 12.89 8.02 1.18
C GLN A 211 13.89 7.06 0.56
N VAL A 212 13.39 6.16 -0.29
CA VAL A 212 14.20 5.19 -1.03
C VAL A 212 14.00 5.42 -2.51
N SER A 213 15.09 5.61 -3.25
CA SER A 213 14.97 5.72 -4.71
C SER A 213 14.42 4.41 -5.30
N PRO A 214 13.38 4.46 -6.15
CA PRO A 214 12.89 3.29 -6.88
C PRO A 214 13.65 3.04 -8.19
N ILE A 215 14.60 3.91 -8.56
CA ILE A 215 15.37 3.83 -9.80
C ILE A 215 16.54 2.88 -9.60
N GLY A 216 16.73 1.93 -10.51
CA GLY A 216 17.89 1.03 -10.54
C GLY A 216 17.52 -0.41 -10.90
N GLY A 217 18.49 -1.31 -10.79
CA GLY A 217 18.23 -2.74 -10.97
C GLY A 217 17.27 -3.27 -9.89
N MET A 218 16.42 -4.24 -10.22
CA MET A 218 15.46 -4.81 -9.25
C MET A 218 16.12 -5.37 -8.00
N VAL A 219 17.31 -5.95 -8.10
CA VAL A 219 18.08 -6.44 -6.94
C VAL A 219 18.46 -5.27 -6.04
N GLU A 220 19.02 -4.22 -6.63
CA GLU A 220 19.50 -3.04 -5.92
C GLU A 220 18.37 -2.28 -5.20
N VAL A 221 17.23 -2.06 -5.87
CA VAL A 221 16.04 -1.44 -5.27
C VAL A 221 15.52 -2.27 -4.11
N ARG A 222 15.53 -3.60 -4.27
CA ARG A 222 15.11 -4.52 -3.21
C ARG A 222 16.06 -4.52 -2.01
N ASP A 223 17.36 -4.42 -2.25
CA ASP A 223 18.36 -4.35 -1.19
C ASP A 223 18.24 -3.05 -0.39
N ARG A 224 18.09 -1.91 -1.08
CA ARG A 224 17.79 -0.61 -0.45
C ARG A 224 16.53 -0.68 0.39
N LEU A 225 15.46 -1.25 -0.15
CA LEU A 225 14.19 -1.39 0.58
C LEU A 225 14.34 -2.33 1.79
N ARG A 226 15.04 -3.46 1.65
CA ARG A 226 15.29 -4.39 2.76
C ARG A 226 16.07 -3.71 3.88
N GLN A 227 17.10 -2.93 3.55
CA GLN A 227 17.88 -2.17 4.52
C GLN A 227 17.02 -1.13 5.23
N ALA A 228 16.21 -0.36 4.49
CA ALA A 228 15.32 0.65 5.05
C ALA A 228 14.29 0.06 6.02
N VAL A 229 13.61 -1.03 5.65
CA VAL A 229 12.62 -1.69 6.53
C VAL A 229 13.32 -2.27 7.76
N SER A 230 14.45 -2.96 7.58
CA SER A 230 15.19 -3.55 8.71
C SER A 230 15.68 -2.49 9.69
N ALA A 231 16.11 -1.32 9.21
CA ALA A 231 16.54 -0.20 10.05
C ALA A 231 15.36 0.51 10.75
N ALA A 232 14.18 0.52 10.14
CA ALA A 232 12.96 1.04 10.77
C ALA A 232 12.48 0.11 11.90
N SER A 233 12.54 -1.21 11.71
CA SER A 233 12.06 -2.20 12.69
C SER A 233 12.93 -2.37 13.93
N ARG A 234 14.18 -1.89 13.92
CA ARG A 234 15.11 -2.02 15.08
C ARG A 234 14.98 -0.89 16.11
N GLY A 235 14.15 0.12 15.86
CA GLY A 235 14.09 1.32 16.70
C GLY A 235 15.39 2.14 16.68
N PRO A 236 15.44 3.30 17.36
CA PRO A 236 16.72 3.92 17.69
C PRO A 236 17.53 2.92 18.50
N SER A 237 18.68 2.50 17.98
CA SER A 237 19.66 1.78 18.79
C SER A 237 19.91 2.63 20.02
N SER A 238 19.60 2.11 21.21
CA SER A 238 20.23 2.57 22.44
C SER A 238 21.72 2.25 22.30
N ALA A 239 22.45 3.12 21.62
CA ALA A 239 23.89 3.17 21.72
C ALA A 239 24.18 3.71 23.13
N CYS A 240 24.45 2.79 24.06
CA CYS A 240 25.26 3.06 25.23
C CYS A 240 26.72 3.21 24.79
#